data_AF-A0A932LA19-F1
#
_entry.id   AF-A0A932LA19-F1
#
_cell.length_a   1.000
_cell.length_b   1.000
_cell.length_c   1.000
_cell.angle_alpha   90.00
_cell.angle_beta   90.00
_cell.angle_gamma   90.00
#
_symmetry.space_group_name_H-M   'P 1'
#
loop_
_entity.id
_entity.type
_entity.pdbx_description
1 polymer ?
#
loop_
_entity_poly.entity_id
_entity_poly.type
_entity_poly.pdbx_seq_one_letter_code
_entity_poly.pdbx_strand_id
1 'polypeptide(L)'
;MILGDFVELLEAARRTSARAVNAVMTTTYWEIGRRIVEIEMRGQGRADYGKQLISRLAVDLTARFGRGFGRASLYQMRGFYLAYPGIVWPFSPEGPVNCPIADWTFSIV
;
A
#
# COMPACT_ATOMS: atom_id res chain seq x y z
N MET A 1 -1.92 40.77 1.08
CA MET A 1 -1.09 40.21 -0.01
C MET A 1 0.04 39.30 0.49
N ILE A 2 0.48 39.37 1.76
CA ILE A 2 1.57 38.52 2.28
C ILE A 2 1.05 37.17 2.80
N LEU A 3 -0.14 37.14 3.42
CA LEU A 3 -0.72 35.91 3.99
C LEU A 3 -0.99 34.82 2.94
N GLY A 4 -1.31 35.19 1.70
CA GLY A 4 -1.56 34.25 0.60
C GLY A 4 -0.31 33.42 0.27
N ASP A 5 0.84 34.08 0.12
CA ASP A 5 2.11 33.42 -0.22
C ASP A 5 2.54 32.40 0.85
N PHE A 6 2.37 32.74 2.14
CA PHE A 6 2.68 31.82 3.24
C PHE A 6 1.71 30.63 3.30
N VAL A 7 0.42 30.86 3.03
CA VAL A 7 -0.57 29.79 2.96
C VAL A 7 -0.28 28.85 1.79
N GLU A 8 0.03 29.39 0.60
CA GLU A 8 0.40 28.58 -0.57
C GLU A 8 1.66 27.74 -0.31
N LEU A 9 2.68 28.31 0.32
CA LEU A 9 3.89 27.57 0.72
C LEU A 9 3.56 26.44 1.70
N LEU A 10 2.72 26.70 2.70
CA LEU A 10 2.32 25.69 3.69
C LEU A 10 1.47 24.57 3.05
N GLU A 11 0.56 24.93 2.14
CA GLU A 11 -0.23 23.97 1.40
C GLU A 11 0.62 23.13 0.45
N ALA A 12 1.57 23.74 -0.27
CA ALA A 12 2.49 23.03 -1.14
C ALA A 12 3.36 22.03 -0.35
N ALA A 13 3.87 22.44 0.81
CA ALA A 13 4.60 21.56 1.72
C ALA A 13 3.74 20.39 2.19
N ARG A 14 2.50 20.65 2.63
CA ARG A 14 1.57 19.61 3.08
C ARG A 14 1.22 18.62 1.95
N ARG A 15 0.94 19.12 0.75
CA ARG A 15 0.67 18.29 -0.44
C ARG A 15 1.87 17.41 -0.78
N THR A 16 3.07 17.96 -0.73
CA THR A 16 4.31 17.22 -1.03
C THR A 16 4.55 16.11 -0.01
N SER A 17 4.43 16.41 1.28
CA SER A 17 4.55 15.42 2.35
C SER A 17 3.49 14.32 2.23
N ALA A 18 2.24 14.69 1.94
CA ALA A 18 1.16 13.73 1.74
C ALA A 18 1.47 12.78 0.57
N ARG A 19 1.97 13.30 -0.57
CA ARG A 19 2.39 12.47 -1.71
C ARG A 19 3.52 11.52 -1.35
N ALA A 20 4.53 11.99 -0.62
CA ALA A 20 5.66 11.16 -0.19
C ALA A 20 5.21 10.03 0.76
N VAL A 21 4.34 10.34 1.72
CA VAL A 21 3.77 9.33 2.62
C VAL A 21 2.93 8.32 1.82
N ASN A 22 2.07 8.80 0.92
CA ASN A 22 1.20 7.94 0.13
C ASN A 22 2.00 6.99 -0.78
N ALA A 23 3.10 7.48 -1.35
CA ALA A 23 4.06 6.71 -2.11
C ALA A 23 4.65 5.53 -1.31
N VAL A 24 5.17 5.82 -0.11
CA VAL A 24 5.75 4.81 0.78
C VAL A 24 4.71 3.80 1.24
N MET A 25 3.51 4.27 1.59
CA MET A 25 2.40 3.40 2.01
C MET A 25 1.95 2.47 0.89
N THR A 26 1.80 2.98 -0.34
CA THR A 26 1.42 2.18 -1.51
C THR A 26 2.44 1.07 -1.79
N THR A 27 3.74 1.39 -1.70
CA THR A 27 4.82 0.41 -1.86
C THR A 27 4.74 -0.67 -0.76
N THR A 28 4.52 -0.24 0.48
CA THR A 28 4.39 -1.16 1.63
C THR A 28 3.20 -2.10 1.47
N TYR A 29 2.06 -1.59 1.00
CA TYR A 29 0.87 -2.38 0.72
C TYR A 29 1.08 -3.42 -0.38
N TRP A 30 1.80 -3.05 -1.44
CA TRP A 30 2.19 -4.00 -2.48
C TRP A 30 3.09 -5.11 -1.94
N GLU A 31 4.10 -4.77 -1.14
CA GLU A 31 5.01 -5.72 -0.52
C GLU A 31 4.28 -6.69 0.43
N ILE A 32 3.31 -6.18 1.20
CA ILE A 32 2.45 -7.03 2.04
C ILE A 32 1.66 -8.01 1.15
N GLY A 33 1.06 -7.53 0.06
CA GLY A 33 0.36 -8.35 -0.91
C GLY A 33 1.24 -9.45 -1.52
N ARG A 34 2.47 -9.10 -1.92
CA ARG A 34 3.48 -10.04 -2.40
C ARG A 34 3.77 -11.11 -1.38
N ARG A 35 4.00 -10.72 -0.12
CA ARG A 35 4.32 -11.66 0.97
C ARG A 35 3.19 -12.63 1.24
N ILE A 36 1.94 -12.17 1.20
CA ILE A 36 0.75 -13.02 1.35
C ILE A 36 0.73 -14.08 0.23
N VAL A 37 0.92 -13.67 -1.02
CA VAL A 37 0.92 -14.61 -2.16
C VAL A 37 2.11 -15.57 -2.11
N GLU A 38 3.31 -15.11 -1.73
CA GLU A 38 4.48 -15.99 -1.54
C GLU A 38 4.21 -17.08 -0.49
N ILE A 39 3.57 -16.73 0.63
CA ILE A 39 3.23 -17.69 1.69
C ILE A 39 2.13 -18.65 1.22
N GLU A 40 1.11 -18.16 0.48
CA GLU A 40 0.08 -19.01 -0.12
C GLU A 40 0.66 -20.03 -1.11
N MET A 41 1.61 -19.61 -1.94
CA MET A 41 2.28 -20.47 -2.93
C MET A 41 3.15 -21.54 -2.25
N ARG A 42 3.84 -21.19 -1.15
CA ARG A 42 4.60 -22.17 -0.33
C ARG A 42 3.68 -23.15 0.40
N GLY A 43 2.43 -22.76 0.67
CA GLY A 43 1.41 -23.55 1.39
C GLY A 43 0.65 -24.59 0.56
N GLN A 44 1.11 -24.95 -0.65
CA GLN A 44 0.52 -26.01 -1.50
C GLN A 44 -0.93 -25.75 -1.98
N GLY A 45 -1.29 -24.51 -2.33
CA GLY A 45 -2.45 -24.25 -3.19
C GLY A 45 -3.83 -24.51 -2.59
N ARG A 46 -3.96 -24.63 -1.26
CA ARG A 46 -5.26 -24.76 -0.61
C ARG A 46 -5.87 -23.37 -0.38
N ALA A 47 -7.00 -23.09 -1.02
CA ALA A 47 -7.76 -21.85 -0.84
C ALA A 47 -8.11 -21.57 0.65
N ASP A 48 -8.27 -22.62 1.46
CA ASP A 48 -8.55 -22.50 2.89
C ASP A 48 -7.34 -22.03 3.71
N TYR A 49 -6.11 -22.34 3.28
CA TYR A 49 -4.89 -21.88 3.95
C TYR A 49 -4.73 -20.37 3.81
N GLY A 50 -4.95 -19.83 2.61
CA GLY A 50 -4.92 -18.39 2.36
C GLY A 50 -5.95 -17.61 3.19
N LYS A 51 -7.19 -18.14 3.30
CA LYS A 51 -8.24 -17.55 4.14
C LYS A 51 -7.84 -17.50 5.62
N GLN A 52 -7.25 -18.58 6.15
CA GLN A 52 -6.80 -18.61 7.54
C GLN A 52 -5.61 -17.67 7.78
N LEU A 53 -4.66 -17.61 6.84
CA LEU A 53 -3.52 -16.70 6.90
C LEU A 53 -3.97 -15.24 6.98
N ILE A 54 -4.83 -14.81 6.06
CA ILE A 54 -5.36 -13.44 6.04
C ILE A 54 -6.16 -13.14 7.31
N SER A 55 -6.92 -14.11 7.82
CA SER A 55 -7.66 -13.92 9.07
C SER A 55 -6.75 -13.71 10.28
N ARG A 56 -5.63 -14.45 10.37
CA ARG A 56 -4.65 -14.28 11.47
C ARG A 56 -3.91 -12.95 11.34
N LEU A 57 -3.41 -12.63 10.15
CA LEU A 57 -2.76 -11.35 9.87
C LEU A 57 -3.68 -10.16 10.17
N ALA A 58 -4.97 -10.25 9.83
CA ALA A 58 -5.92 -9.19 10.13
C ALA A 58 -6.04 -8.94 11.64
N VAL A 59 -6.09 -10.00 12.45
CA VAL A 59 -6.17 -9.89 13.91
C VAL A 59 -4.88 -9.27 14.46
N ASP A 60 -3.72 -9.78 14.05
CA ASP A 60 -2.42 -9.33 14.55
C ASP A 60 -2.12 -7.87 14.16
N LEU A 61 -2.42 -7.50 12.91
CA LEU A 61 -2.20 -6.14 12.42
C LEU A 61 -3.22 -5.16 13.01
N THR A 62 -4.48 -5.56 13.17
CA THR A 62 -5.48 -4.72 13.85
C THR A 62 -5.11 -4.51 15.32
N ALA A 63 -4.56 -5.53 15.99
CA ALA A 63 -4.10 -5.41 17.37
C ALA A 63 -2.89 -4.47 17.52
N ARG A 64 -1.98 -4.44 16.55
CA ARG A 64 -0.75 -3.60 16.60
C ARG A 64 -0.94 -2.19 16.06
N PHE A 65 -1.67 -2.03 14.95
CA PHE A 65 -1.79 -0.77 14.22
C PHE A 65 -3.19 -0.16 14.29
N GLY A 66 -4.18 -0.87 14.86
CA GLY A 66 -5.54 -0.37 15.03
C GLY A 66 -6.42 -0.50 13.78
N ARG A 67 -7.38 0.42 13.65
CA ARG A 67 -8.37 0.43 12.56
C ARG A 67 -7.68 0.68 11.21
N GLY A 68 -8.00 -0.15 10.21
CA GLY A 68 -7.47 -0.02 8.84
C GLY A 68 -6.82 -1.30 8.29
N PHE A 69 -6.39 -2.22 9.16
CA PHE A 69 -5.74 -3.48 8.79
C PHE A 69 -6.64 -4.71 8.93
N GLY A 70 -7.92 -4.55 8.60
CA GLY A 70 -8.88 -5.65 8.63
C GLY A 70 -8.67 -6.65 7.48
N ARG A 71 -9.46 -7.73 7.50
CA ARG A 71 -9.43 -8.77 6.45
C ARG A 71 -9.63 -8.18 5.05
N ALA A 72 -10.57 -7.24 4.89
CA ALA A 72 -10.86 -6.59 3.62
C ALA A 72 -9.62 -5.88 3.04
N SER A 73 -8.92 -5.08 3.86
CA SER A 73 -7.71 -4.37 3.44
C SER A 73 -6.60 -5.33 2.99
N LEU A 74 -6.42 -6.46 3.69
CA LEU A 74 -5.43 -7.48 3.30
C LEU A 74 -5.80 -8.20 1.99
N TYR A 75 -7.09 -8.47 1.76
CA TYR A 75 -7.56 -8.98 0.47
C TYR A 75 -7.33 -7.97 -0.66
N GLN A 76 -7.53 -6.68 -0.40
CA GLN A 76 -7.24 -5.62 -1.36
C GLN A 76 -5.73 -5.56 -1.67
N MET A 77 -4.86 -5.60 -0.66
CA MET A 77 -3.40 -5.65 -0.84
C MET A 77 -2.95 -6.87 -1.64
N ARG A 78 -3.52 -8.05 -1.35
CA ARG A 78 -3.28 -9.28 -2.12
C ARG A 78 -3.73 -9.13 -3.57
N GLY A 79 -4.94 -8.62 -3.80
CA GLY A 79 -5.48 -8.37 -5.14
C GLY A 79 -4.64 -7.36 -5.91
N PHE A 80 -4.13 -6.33 -5.24
CA PHE A 80 -3.26 -5.32 -5.82
C PHE A 80 -1.95 -5.93 -6.35
N TYR A 81 -1.30 -6.80 -5.57
CA TYR A 81 -0.12 -7.53 -6.04
C TYR A 81 -0.43 -8.44 -7.24
N LEU A 82 -1.54 -9.17 -7.19
CA LEU A 82 -1.94 -10.05 -8.30
C LEU A 82 -2.28 -9.29 -9.58
N ALA A 83 -2.85 -8.10 -9.47
CA ALA A 83 -3.13 -7.23 -10.60
C ALA A 83 -1.86 -6.62 -11.21
N TYR A 84 -0.84 -6.35 -10.37
CA TYR A 84 0.40 -5.70 -10.80
C TYR A 84 1.66 -6.38 -10.22
N PRO A 85 1.98 -7.62 -10.65
CA PRO A 85 3.11 -8.37 -10.10
C PRO A 85 4.48 -7.81 -10.55
N GLY A 86 4.54 -7.02 -11.63
CA GLY A 86 5.75 -6.42 -12.19
C GLY A 86 5.88 -4.92 -11.96
N ILE A 87 5.18 -4.36 -10.96
CA ILE A 87 5.23 -2.93 -10.69
C ILE A 87 6.62 -2.55 -10.18
N VAL A 88 7.31 -1.66 -10.89
CA VAL A 88 8.59 -1.10 -10.44
C VAL A 88 8.30 0.28 -9.89
N TRP A 89 8.39 0.42 -8.58
CA TRP A 89 8.05 1.66 -7.91
C TRP A 89 9.18 2.69 -8.10
N PRO A 90 8.89 3.98 -8.34
CA PRO A 90 9.92 5.01 -8.56
C PRO A 90 10.83 5.30 -7.33
N PHE A 91 10.53 4.73 -6.17
CA PHE A 91 11.38 4.75 -4.96
C PHE A 91 12.17 3.44 -4.78
N SER A 92 12.17 2.53 -5.75
CA SER A 92 13.17 1.46 -5.81
C SER A 92 14.57 2.11 -5.92
N PRO A 93 15.62 1.55 -5.30
CA PRO A 93 16.98 2.09 -5.41
C PRO A 93 17.50 2.19 -6.87
N GLU A 94 16.80 1.60 -7.83
CA GLU A 94 17.11 1.59 -9.26
C GLU A 94 16.51 2.78 -10.09
N GLY A 95 15.91 3.79 -9.45
CA GLY A 95 15.52 5.06 -10.11
C GLY A 95 14.08 5.15 -10.63
N PRO A 96 13.64 6.31 -11.17
CA PRO A 96 12.24 6.54 -11.48
C PRO A 96 11.88 5.91 -12.84
N VAL A 97 10.96 4.96 -12.83
CA VAL A 97 10.29 4.47 -14.04
C VAL A 97 8.80 4.79 -13.99
N ASN A 98 8.27 5.12 -15.16
CA ASN A 98 6.92 5.56 -15.43
C ASN A 98 5.87 4.65 -14.76
N CYS A 99 5.22 5.14 -13.70
CA CYS A 99 4.20 4.41 -12.96
C CYS A 99 2.83 5.12 -13.12
N PRO A 100 1.82 4.48 -13.75
CA PRO A 100 0.50 5.09 -13.95
C PRO A 100 -0.38 5.14 -12.68
N ILE A 101 0.19 4.89 -11.50
CA ILE A 101 -0.57 4.65 -10.25
C ILE A 101 -0.90 5.95 -9.51
N ALA A 102 -0.33 7.09 -9.91
CA ALA A 102 -0.56 8.38 -9.22
C ALA A 102 -2.05 8.74 -9.08
N ASP A 103 -2.91 8.27 -9.99
CA ASP A 103 -4.37 8.50 -9.95
C ASP A 103 -5.15 7.61 -8.95
N TRP A 104 -4.61 6.45 -8.54
CA TRP A 104 -5.37 5.47 -7.72
C TRP A 104 -5.05 5.54 -6.22
N THR A 105 -4.04 6.32 -5.84
CA THR A 105 -3.61 6.48 -4.44
C THR A 105 -4.65 7.18 -3.54
N PHE A 106 -5.75 7.69 -4.11
CA PHE A 106 -6.91 8.24 -3.39
C PHE A 106 -8.00 7.21 -3.04
N SER A 107 -7.94 5.96 -3.52
CA SER A 107 -8.97 4.96 -3.24
C SER A 107 -8.61 3.93 -2.16
N ILE A 108 -7.36 3.91 -1.69
CA ILE A 108 -6.89 2.98 -0.65
C ILE A 108 -6.65 3.68 0.71
N VAL A 109 -6.71 5.02 0.76
CA VAL A 109 -6.62 5.84 1.99
C VAL A 109 -7.85 6.73 2.12
#